data_AF-A0A6J6Z8L9-F1
#
_entry.id   AF-A0A6J6Z8L9-F1
#
_cell.length_a   1.000
_cell.length_b   1.000
_cell.length_c   1.000
_cell.angle_alpha   90.00
_cell.angle_beta   90.00
_cell.angle_gamma   90.00
#
_symmetry.space_group_name_H-M   'P 1'
#
loop_
_entity.id
_entity.type
_entity.pdbx_description
1 polymer ?
#
loop_
_entity_poly.entity_id
_entity_poly.type
_entity_poly.pdbx_seq_one_letter_code
_entity_poly.pdbx_strand_id
1 'polypeptide(L)'
;MLEGVKTNVPFGTVADGFIVTAADGIYYIDAKAKGVTVERQAATDGIPDAKVTFSGAAAEKIAGLDALDRLIEYGQTSQALIMAGVTAQAVEIMSAYVKERVQFDRQIATFQAVAQRAAECRIDADAIKLTAWGATMRLNDGLPAGENAASAKYWAAEGGARVVRACVHLHGGVGVDRDYPLHRYYLWAKKQELFLGGTTQSLLHLGKLLADTPV
;
A
#
# COMPACT_ATOMS: atom_id res chain seq x y z
N MET A 1 30.58 5.81 -1.30
CA MET A 1 29.86 7.03 -1.73
C MET A 1 28.74 6.60 -2.66
N LEU A 2 27.54 7.15 -2.50
CA LEU A 2 26.42 6.90 -3.43
C LEU A 2 26.18 8.08 -4.36
N GLU A 3 25.85 7.75 -5.60
CA GLU A 3 25.45 8.67 -6.67
C GLU A 3 24.11 8.17 -7.24
N GLY A 4 23.13 9.06 -7.39
CA GLY A 4 21.87 8.72 -8.03
C GLY A 4 20.64 9.38 -7.38
N VAL A 5 19.45 8.89 -7.74
CA VAL A 5 18.18 9.48 -7.33
C VAL A 5 17.22 8.39 -6.87
N LYS A 6 16.48 8.66 -5.79
CA LYS A 6 15.31 7.90 -5.35
C LYS A 6 14.08 8.81 -5.39
N THR A 7 12.99 8.33 -5.99
CA THR A 7 11.73 9.07 -6.10
C THR A 7 10.68 8.43 -5.20
N ASN A 8 9.65 9.21 -4.83
CA ASN A 8 8.52 8.75 -4.02
C ASN A 8 8.96 8.10 -2.71
N VAL A 9 9.98 8.67 -2.06
CA VAL A 9 10.48 8.22 -0.75
C VAL A 9 9.46 8.64 0.31
N PRO A 10 8.72 7.69 0.93
CA PRO A 10 7.69 8.03 1.90
C PRO A 10 8.29 8.76 3.10
N PHE A 11 7.63 9.83 3.56
CA PHE A 11 8.09 10.67 4.67
C PHE A 11 9.49 11.27 4.48
N GLY A 12 10.03 11.29 3.25
CA GLY A 12 11.43 11.64 3.04
C GLY A 12 11.80 13.08 3.39
N THR A 13 10.83 14.01 3.42
CA THR A 13 11.12 15.40 3.83
C THR A 13 11.26 15.60 5.35
N VAL A 14 10.89 14.60 6.15
CA VAL A 14 10.97 14.64 7.62
C VAL A 14 11.85 13.54 8.20
N ALA A 15 12.49 12.73 7.36
CA ALA A 15 13.35 11.64 7.79
C ALA A 15 14.72 12.16 8.25
N ASP A 16 15.25 11.61 9.36
CA ASP A 16 16.62 11.87 9.81
C ASP A 16 17.68 11.06 9.04
N GLY A 17 17.26 9.98 8.37
CA GLY A 17 18.13 9.15 7.55
C GLY A 17 17.35 8.23 6.63
N PHE A 18 18.07 7.63 5.68
CA PHE A 18 17.50 6.82 4.62
C PHE A 18 18.15 5.45 4.58
N ILE A 19 17.31 4.42 4.38
CA ILE A 19 17.75 3.09 3.93
C ILE A 19 17.63 3.05 2.41
N VAL A 20 18.76 2.94 1.73
CA VAL A 20 18.89 3.13 0.28
C VAL A 20 19.37 1.84 -0.37
N THR A 21 18.57 1.30 -1.27
CA THR A 21 19.01 0.22 -2.17
C THR A 21 19.90 0.80 -3.27
N ALA A 22 21.05 0.18 -3.53
CA ALA A 22 21.94 0.50 -4.64
C ALA A 22 22.26 -0.76 -5.46
N ALA A 23 23.07 -0.62 -6.51
CA ALA A 23 23.36 -1.73 -7.42
C ALA A 23 24.07 -2.91 -6.75
N ASP A 24 24.75 -2.71 -5.62
CA ASP A 24 25.59 -3.72 -4.97
C ASP A 24 25.21 -4.01 -3.51
N GLY A 25 24.16 -3.38 -2.98
CA GLY A 25 23.71 -3.61 -1.61
C GLY A 25 22.77 -2.54 -1.07
N ILE A 26 22.60 -2.56 0.24
CA ILE A 26 21.70 -1.68 1.00
C ILE A 26 22.55 -0.82 1.93
N TYR A 27 22.26 0.48 1.94
CA TYR A 27 23.05 1.47 2.63
C TYR A 27 22.20 2.31 3.58
N TYR A 28 22.80 2.73 4.69
CA TYR A 28 22.29 3.83 5.52
C TYR A 28 22.97 5.15 5.12
N ILE A 29 22.18 6.22 5.02
CA ILE A 29 22.65 7.58 4.79
C ILE A 29 21.92 8.53 5.76
N ASP A 30 22.67 9.36 6.48
CA ASP A 30 22.13 10.48 7.25
C ASP A 30 21.54 11.54 6.30
N ALA A 31 20.31 12.00 6.56
CA ALA A 31 19.61 12.92 5.67
C ALA A 31 20.28 14.31 5.54
N LYS A 32 21.13 14.67 6.51
CA LYS A 32 21.91 15.91 6.55
C LYS A 32 23.35 15.72 6.06
N ALA A 33 23.72 14.53 5.59
CA ALA A 33 25.04 14.28 5.05
C ALA A 33 25.33 15.15 3.83
N LYS A 34 26.61 15.55 3.67
CA LYS A 34 27.06 16.28 2.48
C LYS A 34 26.78 15.46 1.23
N GLY A 35 26.19 16.10 0.22
CA GLY A 35 25.81 15.45 -1.05
C GLY A 35 24.40 14.86 -1.05
N VAL A 36 23.62 15.01 0.02
CA VAL A 36 22.19 14.65 0.06
C VAL A 36 21.35 15.89 -0.22
N THR A 37 20.43 15.80 -1.18
CA THR A 37 19.41 16.84 -1.45
C THR A 37 18.02 16.21 -1.37
N VAL A 38 17.15 16.81 -0.57
CA VAL A 38 15.78 16.34 -0.34
C VAL A 38 14.79 17.37 -0.88
N GLU A 39 14.00 16.97 -1.87
CA GLU A 39 12.99 17.82 -2.52
C GLU A 39 11.60 17.24 -2.28
N ARG A 40 10.64 18.06 -1.83
CA ARG A 40 9.25 17.60 -1.66
C ARG A 40 8.68 17.10 -2.99
N GLN A 41 8.07 15.92 -2.96
CA GLN A 41 7.36 15.36 -4.11
C GLN A 41 5.88 15.17 -3.76
N ALA A 42 4.97 15.73 -4.56
CA ALA A 42 3.54 15.56 -4.33
C ALA A 42 3.09 14.14 -4.72
N ALA A 43 2.40 13.47 -3.80
CA ALA A 43 1.75 12.18 -4.01
C ALA A 43 0.25 12.27 -3.71
N THR A 44 -0.52 11.25 -4.08
CA THR A 44 -1.99 11.27 -3.99
C THR A 44 -2.50 11.36 -2.55
N ASP A 45 -1.82 10.74 -1.60
CA ASP A 45 -2.22 10.56 -0.20
C ASP A 45 -1.88 11.74 0.71
N GLY A 46 -1.12 12.72 0.20
CA GLY A 46 -0.76 13.94 0.92
C GLY A 46 0.31 13.78 1.98
N ILE A 47 0.94 12.60 2.11
CA ILE A 47 2.05 12.41 3.06
C ILE A 47 3.32 13.12 2.55
N PRO A 48 4.30 13.40 3.42
CA PRO A 48 5.44 14.27 3.10
C PRO A 48 6.56 13.54 2.33
N ASP A 49 6.20 12.98 1.17
CA ASP A 49 7.09 12.27 0.24
C ASP A 49 8.20 13.18 -0.30
N ALA A 50 9.34 12.57 -0.62
CA ALA A 50 10.46 13.26 -1.24
C ALA A 50 11.03 12.56 -2.47
N LYS A 51 11.64 13.36 -3.34
CA LYS A 51 12.71 12.96 -4.24
C LYS A 51 14.02 13.23 -3.51
N VAL A 52 14.87 12.21 -3.40
CA VAL A 52 16.17 12.29 -2.73
C VAL A 52 17.26 12.08 -3.76
N THR A 53 18.15 13.07 -3.89
CA THR A 53 19.30 13.02 -4.80
C THR A 53 20.57 12.87 -3.98
N PHE A 54 21.43 11.94 -4.40
CA PHE A 54 22.74 11.67 -3.83
C PHE A 54 23.81 12.06 -4.84
N SER A 55 24.69 12.98 -4.46
CA SER A 55 25.80 13.49 -5.27
C SER A 55 27.12 13.27 -4.54
N GLY A 56 27.66 12.07 -4.66
CA GLY A 56 28.80 11.60 -3.87
C GLY A 56 28.51 11.65 -2.37
N ALA A 57 27.36 11.15 -1.92
CA ALA A 57 27.02 11.14 -0.50
C ALA A 57 27.77 10.03 0.24
N ALA A 58 28.31 10.34 1.42
CA ALA A 58 28.87 9.32 2.31
C ALA A 58 27.76 8.39 2.81
N ALA A 59 28.02 7.09 2.76
CA ALA A 59 27.02 6.06 3.03
C ALA A 59 27.68 4.86 3.71
N GLU A 60 26.98 4.25 4.65
CA GLU A 60 27.39 3.03 5.34
C GLU A 60 26.68 1.84 4.70
N LYS A 61 27.43 0.83 4.24
CA LYS A 61 26.82 -0.40 3.73
C LYS A 61 26.35 -1.23 4.93
N ILE A 62 25.05 -1.46 5.02
CA ILE A 62 24.43 -2.18 6.15
C ILE A 62 24.02 -3.61 5.80
N ALA A 63 23.83 -3.92 4.51
CA ALA A 63 23.54 -5.28 4.05
C ALA A 63 23.92 -5.50 2.57
N GLY A 64 24.04 -6.77 2.17
CA GLY A 64 24.12 -7.18 0.77
C GLY A 64 22.75 -7.23 0.08
N LEU A 65 22.76 -7.63 -1.19
CA LEU A 65 21.52 -7.81 -1.97
C LEU A 65 20.71 -9.05 -1.55
N ASP A 66 21.33 -10.00 -0.86
CA ASP A 66 20.68 -11.16 -0.25
C ASP A 66 19.61 -10.78 0.78
N ALA A 67 19.69 -9.58 1.37
CA ALA A 67 18.67 -9.04 2.27
C ALA A 67 17.51 -8.32 1.55
N LEU A 68 17.58 -8.12 0.22
CA LEU A 68 16.62 -7.31 -0.53
C LEU A 68 15.22 -7.96 -0.56
N ASP A 69 15.15 -9.26 -0.79
CA ASP A 69 13.88 -9.97 -0.84
C ASP A 69 13.16 -9.87 0.50
N ARG A 70 13.88 -10.07 1.60
CA ARG A 70 13.34 -9.90 2.96
C ARG A 70 12.85 -8.46 3.20
N LEU A 71 13.60 -7.45 2.76
CA LEU A 71 13.17 -6.05 2.87
C LEU A 71 11.86 -5.79 2.10
N ILE A 72 11.74 -6.36 0.89
CA ILE A 72 10.53 -6.25 0.06
C ILE A 72 9.35 -6.97 0.72
N GLU A 73 9.55 -8.17 1.28
CA GLU A 73 8.51 -8.93 1.99
C GLU A 73 7.93 -8.14 3.17
N TYR A 74 8.79 -7.52 4.00
CA TYR A 74 8.35 -6.63 5.08
C TYR A 74 7.61 -5.41 4.55
N GLY A 75 8.12 -4.78 3.48
CA GLY A 75 7.49 -3.63 2.85
C GLY A 75 6.10 -3.94 2.31
N GLN A 76 5.96 -5.01 1.54
CA GLN A 76 4.69 -5.47 0.96
C GLN A 76 3.68 -5.87 2.04
N THR A 77 4.12 -6.59 3.06
CA THR A 77 3.26 -6.98 4.19
C THR A 77 2.77 -5.75 4.96
N SER A 78 3.65 -4.77 5.21
CA SER A 78 3.29 -3.52 5.90
C SER A 78 2.27 -2.70 5.10
N GLN A 79 2.42 -2.62 3.78
CA GLN A 79 1.45 -1.96 2.91
C GLN A 79 0.09 -2.67 2.93
N ALA A 80 0.07 -4.00 2.97
CA ALA A 80 -1.16 -4.77 3.07
C ALA A 80 -1.88 -4.53 4.39
N LEU A 81 -1.14 -4.40 5.51
CA LEU A 81 -1.71 -4.02 6.80
C LEU A 81 -2.31 -2.59 6.78
N ILE A 82 -1.61 -1.63 6.16
CA ILE A 82 -2.14 -0.27 5.96
C ILE A 82 -3.44 -0.33 5.13
N MET A 83 -3.42 -1.08 4.02
CA MET A 83 -4.59 -1.22 3.16
C MET A 83 -5.76 -1.87 3.89
N ALA A 84 -5.53 -2.87 4.75
CA ALA A 84 -6.57 -3.48 5.56
C ALA A 84 -7.29 -2.45 6.45
N GLY A 85 -6.55 -1.52 7.04
CA GLY A 85 -7.14 -0.41 7.81
C GLY A 85 -7.91 0.57 6.93
N VAL A 86 -7.34 0.94 5.78
CA VAL A 86 -7.96 1.86 4.81
C VAL A 86 -9.29 1.31 4.30
N THR A 87 -9.32 0.04 3.87
CA THR A 87 -10.51 -0.58 3.30
C THR A 87 -11.56 -0.88 4.35
N ALA A 88 -11.17 -1.32 5.55
CA ALA A 88 -12.10 -1.50 6.66
C ALA A 88 -12.83 -0.19 6.98
N GLN A 89 -12.10 0.91 7.14
CA GLN A 89 -12.73 2.19 7.45
C GLN A 89 -13.56 2.75 6.28
N ALA A 90 -13.13 2.57 5.04
CA ALA A 90 -13.92 2.94 3.87
C ALA A 90 -15.27 2.19 3.81
N VAL A 91 -15.26 0.89 4.14
CA VAL A 91 -16.46 0.06 4.23
C VAL A 91 -17.38 0.52 5.35
N GLU A 92 -16.85 0.90 6.52
CA GLU A 92 -17.68 1.41 7.62
C GLU A 92 -18.34 2.75 7.28
N ILE A 93 -17.60 3.70 6.69
CA ILE A 93 -18.14 4.98 6.21
C ILE A 93 -19.25 4.74 5.17
N MET A 94 -19.00 3.84 4.23
CA MET A 94 -19.99 3.46 3.22
C MET A 94 -21.22 2.81 3.83
N SER A 95 -21.04 1.87 4.75
CA SER A 95 -22.13 1.17 5.42
C SER A 95 -23.04 2.13 6.18
N ALA A 96 -22.48 3.13 6.86
CA ALA A 96 -23.25 4.17 7.52
C ALA A 96 -24.05 5.00 6.51
N TYR A 97 -23.39 5.51 5.46
CA TYR A 97 -24.05 6.34 4.45
C TYR A 97 -25.23 5.65 3.76
N VAL A 98 -25.06 4.39 3.32
CA VAL A 98 -26.11 3.70 2.57
C VAL A 98 -27.33 3.34 3.42
N LYS A 99 -27.16 3.22 4.75
CA LYS A 99 -28.26 3.01 5.70
C LYS A 99 -29.06 4.29 5.96
N GLU A 100 -28.41 5.45 5.93
CA GLU A 100 -29.07 6.72 6.22
C GLU A 100 -29.69 7.37 4.98
N ARG A 101 -29.05 7.21 3.82
CA ARG A 101 -29.48 7.88 2.59
C ARG A 101 -30.79 7.30 2.05
N VAL A 102 -31.79 8.15 1.88
CA VAL A 102 -33.11 7.80 1.30
C VAL A 102 -33.22 8.26 -0.15
N GLN A 103 -33.65 7.37 -1.04
CA GLN A 103 -34.06 7.64 -2.41
C GLN A 103 -35.19 6.69 -2.81
N PHE A 104 -36.12 7.17 -3.64
CA PHE A 104 -37.33 6.41 -4.01
C PHE A 104 -38.05 5.87 -2.76
N ASP A 105 -38.25 6.77 -1.77
CA ASP A 105 -38.98 6.55 -0.53
C ASP A 105 -38.48 5.41 0.39
N ARG A 106 -37.22 4.98 0.21
CA ARG A 106 -36.58 4.01 1.11
C ARG A 106 -35.07 4.21 1.19
N GLN A 107 -34.45 3.63 2.22
CA GLN A 107 -33.00 3.64 2.38
C GLN A 107 -32.33 2.93 1.19
N ILE A 108 -31.24 3.50 0.66
CA ILE A 108 -30.57 2.92 -0.51
C ILE A 108 -29.94 1.54 -0.21
N ALA A 109 -29.64 1.23 1.06
CA ALA A 109 -29.22 -0.09 1.50
C ALA A 109 -30.22 -1.22 1.18
N THR A 110 -31.52 -0.90 0.99
CA THR A 110 -32.56 -1.89 0.69
C THR A 110 -32.59 -2.34 -0.76
N PHE A 111 -31.87 -1.65 -1.65
CA PHE A 111 -31.77 -2.05 -3.06
C PHE A 111 -30.75 -3.19 -3.19
N GLN A 112 -31.16 -4.29 -3.82
CA GLN A 112 -30.35 -5.51 -3.93
C GLN A 112 -28.94 -5.24 -4.49
N ALA A 113 -28.83 -4.42 -5.54
CA ALA A 113 -27.53 -4.09 -6.15
C ALA A 113 -26.60 -3.32 -5.20
N VAL A 114 -27.15 -2.47 -4.32
CA VAL A 114 -26.38 -1.76 -3.29
C VAL A 114 -25.90 -2.75 -2.22
N ALA A 115 -26.82 -3.60 -1.73
CA ALA A 115 -26.50 -4.59 -0.71
C ALA A 115 -25.44 -5.60 -1.18
N GLN A 116 -25.55 -6.10 -2.42
CA GLN A 116 -24.56 -7.01 -3.01
C GLN A 116 -23.19 -6.35 -3.11
N ARG A 117 -23.12 -5.13 -3.66
CA ARG A 117 -21.85 -4.41 -3.80
C ARG A 117 -21.21 -4.08 -2.44
N ALA A 118 -22.03 -3.74 -1.44
CA ALA A 118 -21.55 -3.53 -0.07
C ALA A 118 -21.00 -4.83 0.55
N ALA A 119 -21.66 -5.96 0.33
CA ALA A 119 -21.19 -7.27 0.78
C ALA A 119 -19.87 -7.68 0.11
N GLU A 120 -19.74 -7.48 -1.21
CA GLU A 120 -18.48 -7.71 -1.94
C GLU A 120 -17.34 -6.86 -1.36
N CYS A 121 -17.59 -5.58 -1.05
CA CYS A 121 -16.58 -4.73 -0.42
C CYS A 121 -16.12 -5.28 0.94
N ARG A 122 -17.04 -5.82 1.74
CA ARG A 122 -16.71 -6.41 3.03
C ARG A 122 -15.85 -7.67 2.86
N ILE A 123 -16.23 -8.55 1.94
CA ILE A 123 -15.48 -9.78 1.64
C ILE A 123 -14.05 -9.45 1.16
N ASP A 124 -13.91 -8.49 0.24
CA ASP A 124 -12.60 -8.04 -0.22
C ASP A 124 -11.77 -7.44 0.92
N ALA A 125 -12.37 -6.60 1.78
CA ALA A 125 -11.68 -6.03 2.95
C ALA A 125 -11.21 -7.11 3.94
N ASP A 126 -12.04 -8.13 4.18
CA ASP A 126 -11.70 -9.26 5.04
C ASP A 126 -10.58 -10.11 4.42
N ALA A 127 -10.58 -10.33 3.10
CA ALA A 127 -9.51 -11.03 2.39
C ALA A 127 -8.16 -10.29 2.48
N ILE A 128 -8.16 -8.96 2.33
CA ILE A 128 -6.97 -8.11 2.51
C ILE A 128 -6.42 -8.27 3.93
N LYS A 129 -7.29 -8.19 4.94
CA LYS A 129 -6.90 -8.35 6.34
C LYS A 129 -6.30 -9.73 6.60
N LEU A 130 -6.98 -10.79 6.18
CA LEU A 130 -6.55 -12.17 6.42
C LEU A 130 -5.20 -12.47 5.75
N THR A 131 -5.02 -12.06 4.50
CA THR A 131 -3.77 -12.28 3.78
C THR A 131 -2.61 -11.46 4.37
N ALA A 132 -2.85 -10.21 4.77
CA ALA A 132 -1.85 -9.38 5.45
C ALA A 132 -1.40 -9.99 6.79
N TRP A 133 -2.34 -10.47 7.61
CA TRP A 133 -2.02 -11.14 8.87
C TRP A 133 -1.31 -12.48 8.64
N GLY A 134 -1.70 -13.25 7.64
CA GLY A 134 -1.01 -14.50 7.27
C GLY A 134 0.46 -14.26 6.91
N ALA A 135 0.75 -13.24 6.10
CA ALA A 135 2.14 -12.85 5.80
C ALA A 135 2.90 -12.36 7.05
N THR A 136 2.23 -11.56 7.89
CA THR A 136 2.81 -11.05 9.14
C THR A 136 3.21 -12.19 10.09
N MET A 137 2.37 -13.20 10.25
CA MET A 137 2.68 -14.37 11.10
C MET A 137 3.91 -15.11 10.61
N ARG A 138 4.04 -15.37 9.30
CA ARG A 138 5.22 -16.04 8.75
C ARG A 138 6.50 -15.23 8.96
N LEU A 139 6.44 -13.92 8.74
CA LEU A 139 7.56 -13.02 9.00
C LEU A 139 7.96 -12.99 10.48
N ASN A 140 6.98 -12.96 11.39
CA ASN A 140 7.20 -12.98 12.84
C ASN A 140 7.87 -14.28 13.29
N ASP A 141 7.43 -15.41 12.76
CA ASP A 141 7.90 -16.74 13.14
C ASP A 141 9.21 -17.13 12.41
N GLY A 142 9.76 -16.24 11.58
CA GLY A 142 10.98 -16.49 10.81
C GLY A 142 10.82 -17.53 9.70
N LEU A 143 9.58 -17.80 9.26
CA LEU A 143 9.27 -18.74 8.20
C LEU A 143 9.40 -18.09 6.81
N PRO A 144 9.62 -18.86 5.73
CA PRO A 144 9.57 -18.33 4.37
C PRO A 144 8.23 -17.63 4.11
N ALA A 145 8.27 -16.38 3.68
CA ALA A 145 7.08 -15.52 3.61
C ALA A 145 6.77 -14.97 2.21
N GLY A 146 7.66 -15.14 1.22
CA GLY A 146 7.53 -14.56 -0.13
C GLY A 146 6.16 -14.77 -0.78
N GLU A 147 5.63 -15.99 -0.81
CA GLU A 147 4.31 -16.27 -1.41
C GLU A 147 3.17 -15.54 -0.69
N ASN A 148 3.22 -15.51 0.65
CA ASN A 148 2.22 -14.84 1.48
C ASN A 148 2.31 -13.32 1.33
N ALA A 149 3.52 -12.75 1.31
CA ALA A 149 3.74 -11.33 1.09
C ALA A 149 3.27 -10.89 -0.30
N ALA A 150 3.58 -11.68 -1.35
CA ALA A 150 3.12 -11.43 -2.71
C ALA A 150 1.58 -11.50 -2.83
N SER A 151 0.96 -12.51 -2.21
CA SER A 151 -0.50 -12.67 -2.16
C SER A 151 -1.16 -11.53 -1.39
N ALA A 152 -0.60 -11.13 -0.24
CA ALA A 152 -1.09 -10.01 0.55
C ALA A 152 -0.98 -8.69 -0.25
N LYS A 153 0.13 -8.47 -0.97
CA LYS A 153 0.30 -7.29 -1.83
C LYS A 153 -0.69 -7.27 -3.00
N TYR A 154 -0.97 -8.43 -3.61
CA TYR A 154 -1.99 -8.55 -4.64
C TYR A 154 -3.37 -8.13 -4.11
N TRP A 155 -3.80 -8.69 -2.98
CA TRP A 155 -5.09 -8.34 -2.38
C TRP A 155 -5.14 -6.87 -2.00
N ALA A 156 -4.06 -6.34 -1.41
CA ALA A 156 -3.96 -4.94 -1.08
C ALA A 156 -4.09 -4.06 -2.33
N ALA A 157 -3.45 -4.41 -3.45
CA ALA A 157 -3.55 -3.64 -4.69
C ALA A 157 -4.92 -3.81 -5.37
N GLU A 158 -5.23 -5.01 -5.82
CA GLU A 158 -6.40 -5.28 -6.65
C GLU A 158 -7.70 -5.20 -5.85
N GLY A 159 -7.76 -5.93 -4.72
CA GLY A 159 -8.91 -5.92 -3.82
C GLY A 159 -9.12 -4.55 -3.19
N GLY A 160 -8.05 -3.90 -2.71
CA GLY A 160 -8.14 -2.57 -2.12
C GLY A 160 -8.70 -1.54 -3.10
N ALA A 161 -8.24 -1.57 -4.35
CA ALA A 161 -8.74 -0.69 -5.39
C ALA A 161 -10.22 -0.97 -5.75
N ARG A 162 -10.66 -2.24 -5.76
CA ARG A 162 -12.08 -2.59 -5.93
C ARG A 162 -12.94 -2.00 -4.80
N VAL A 163 -12.55 -2.20 -3.55
CA VAL A 163 -13.28 -1.71 -2.36
C VAL A 163 -13.49 -0.20 -2.43
N VAL A 164 -12.42 0.59 -2.59
CA VAL A 164 -12.55 2.05 -2.53
C VAL A 164 -13.32 2.63 -3.71
N ARG A 165 -13.20 2.04 -4.92
CA ARG A 165 -14.01 2.43 -6.09
C ARG A 165 -15.49 2.18 -5.86
N ALA A 166 -15.83 1.01 -5.33
CA ALA A 166 -17.20 0.65 -5.02
C ALA A 166 -17.78 1.54 -3.90
N CYS A 167 -16.99 1.84 -2.86
CA CYS A 167 -17.40 2.75 -1.80
C CYS A 167 -17.74 4.15 -2.35
N VAL A 168 -16.86 4.73 -3.18
CA VAL A 168 -17.11 6.05 -3.81
C VAL A 168 -18.36 5.98 -4.70
N HIS A 169 -18.49 4.92 -5.50
CA HIS A 169 -19.65 4.74 -6.36
C HIS A 169 -20.98 4.70 -5.57
N LEU A 170 -21.02 3.98 -4.45
CA LEU A 170 -22.21 3.89 -3.59
C LEU A 170 -22.57 5.22 -2.91
N HIS A 171 -21.62 6.15 -2.76
CA HIS A 171 -21.90 7.49 -2.26
C HIS A 171 -22.41 8.46 -3.34
N GLY A 172 -22.20 8.15 -4.62
CA GLY A 172 -22.47 9.08 -5.72
C GLY A 172 -21.58 10.33 -5.61
N GLY A 173 -22.14 11.51 -5.88
CA GLY A 173 -21.40 12.77 -5.88
C GLY A 173 -20.69 13.10 -4.55
N VAL A 174 -21.28 12.72 -3.41
CA VAL A 174 -20.68 12.95 -2.09
C VAL A 174 -19.37 12.16 -1.91
N GLY A 175 -19.19 11.05 -2.63
CA GLY A 175 -18.00 10.22 -2.52
C GLY A 175 -16.71 10.88 -3.04
N VAL A 176 -16.85 11.92 -3.88
CA VAL A 176 -15.72 12.70 -4.41
C VAL A 176 -15.59 14.09 -3.76
N ASP A 177 -16.52 14.43 -2.86
CA ASP A 177 -16.48 15.68 -2.12
C ASP A 177 -15.28 15.68 -1.15
N ARG A 178 -14.54 16.78 -1.13
CA ARG A 178 -13.37 16.97 -0.26
C ARG A 178 -13.75 17.33 1.17
N ASP A 179 -14.99 17.75 1.42
CA ASP A 179 -15.52 17.98 2.76
C ASP A 179 -16.03 16.67 3.39
N TYR A 180 -16.25 15.62 2.58
CA TYR A 180 -16.62 14.29 3.05
C TYR A 180 -15.39 13.37 3.18
N PRO A 181 -15.22 12.58 4.25
CA PRO A 181 -13.94 11.92 4.54
C PRO A 181 -13.52 10.82 3.54
N LEU A 182 -14.46 10.24 2.78
CA LEU A 182 -14.19 9.07 1.94
C LEU A 182 -13.10 9.29 0.89
N HIS A 183 -13.01 10.48 0.31
CA HIS A 183 -12.01 10.77 -0.74
C HIS A 183 -10.57 10.51 -0.24
N ARG A 184 -10.29 10.69 1.05
CA ARG A 184 -8.96 10.45 1.64
C ARG A 184 -8.59 8.97 1.56
N TYR A 185 -9.53 8.08 1.85
CA TYR A 185 -9.31 6.63 1.79
C TYR A 185 -9.10 6.16 0.35
N TYR A 186 -9.80 6.75 -0.62
CA TYR A 186 -9.55 6.49 -2.03
C TYR A 186 -8.12 6.89 -2.44
N LEU A 187 -7.68 8.09 -2.06
CA LEU A 187 -6.35 8.61 -2.39
C LEU A 187 -5.22 7.80 -1.73
N TRP A 188 -5.42 7.37 -0.48
CA TRP A 188 -4.51 6.48 0.24
C TRP A 188 -4.42 5.12 -0.45
N ALA A 189 -5.56 4.51 -0.74
CA ALA A 189 -5.60 3.22 -1.42
C ALA A 189 -4.92 3.29 -2.79
N LYS A 190 -5.10 4.37 -3.55
CA LYS A 190 -4.48 4.51 -4.87
C LYS A 190 -2.96 4.54 -4.83
N LYS A 191 -2.36 5.13 -3.79
CA LYS A 191 -0.91 5.07 -3.61
C LYS A 191 -0.45 3.66 -3.27
N GLN A 192 -1.08 3.04 -2.27
CA GLN A 192 -0.70 1.70 -1.80
C GLN A 192 -0.91 0.62 -2.87
N GLU A 193 -1.84 0.83 -3.80
CA GLU A 193 -2.02 0.01 -4.99
C GLU A 193 -0.71 -0.14 -5.78
N LEU A 194 0.03 0.97 -5.96
CA LEU A 194 1.20 1.04 -6.85
C LEU A 194 2.55 0.97 -6.12
N PHE A 195 2.58 1.32 -4.84
CA PHE A 195 3.82 1.38 -4.06
C PHE A 195 4.44 -0.02 -3.90
N LEU A 196 5.76 -0.16 -4.10
CA LEU A 196 6.50 -1.44 -4.16
C LEU A 196 5.93 -2.50 -5.13
N GLY A 197 5.29 -2.05 -6.22
CA GLY A 197 4.76 -2.92 -7.27
C GLY A 197 3.24 -3.09 -7.20
N GLY A 198 2.59 -3.06 -8.36
CA GLY A 198 1.14 -3.20 -8.47
C GLY A 198 0.67 -4.65 -8.56
N THR A 199 -0.59 -4.82 -8.96
CA THR A 199 -1.23 -6.13 -9.18
C THR A 199 -0.37 -7.03 -10.09
N THR A 200 0.03 -6.53 -11.26
CA THR A 200 0.79 -7.31 -12.25
C THR A 200 2.15 -7.76 -11.71
N GLN A 201 2.89 -6.87 -11.06
CA GLN A 201 4.21 -7.21 -10.51
C GLN A 201 4.09 -8.24 -9.38
N SER A 202 3.05 -8.14 -8.55
CA SER A 202 2.78 -9.10 -7.47
C SER A 202 2.48 -10.49 -8.03
N LEU A 203 1.65 -10.58 -9.07
CA LEU A 203 1.33 -11.86 -9.74
C LEU A 203 2.55 -12.46 -10.44
N LEU A 204 3.36 -11.65 -11.12
CA LEU A 204 4.61 -12.12 -11.74
C LEU A 204 5.60 -12.65 -10.70
N HIS A 205 5.71 -11.98 -9.55
CA HIS A 205 6.58 -12.44 -8.48
C HIS A 205 6.08 -13.74 -7.87
N LEU A 206 4.78 -13.84 -7.53
CA LEU A 206 4.18 -15.07 -7.01
C LEU A 206 4.32 -16.23 -8.01
N GLY A 207 4.11 -15.97 -9.30
CA GLY A 207 4.26 -16.99 -10.34
C GLY A 207 5.69 -17.55 -10.44
N LYS A 208 6.72 -16.71 -10.23
CA LYS A 208 8.13 -17.17 -10.16
C LYS A 208 8.36 -18.06 -8.95
N LEU A 209 7.92 -17.63 -7.76
CA LEU A 209 8.08 -18.41 -6.52
C LEU A 209 7.45 -19.81 -6.63
N LEU A 210 6.24 -19.88 -7.22
CA LEU A 210 5.54 -21.16 -7.42
C LEU A 210 6.26 -22.06 -8.44
N ALA A 211 6.90 -21.49 -9.46
CA ALA A 211 7.65 -22.26 -10.45
C ALA A 211 8.98 -22.80 -9.89
N ASP A 212 9.59 -22.07 -8.95
CA ASP A 212 10.87 -22.43 -8.33
C ASP A 212 10.72 -23.43 -7.17
N THR A 213 9.49 -23.69 -6.71
CA THR A 213 9.21 -24.64 -5.63
C THR A 213 9.32 -26.09 -6.14
N PRO A 214 10.24 -26.92 -5.63
CA PRO A 214 10.36 -28.33 -6.04
C PRO A 214 9.08 -29.10 -5.70
N VAL A 215 8.66 -29.98 -6.63
CA VAL A 215 7.51 -30.89 -6.47
C VAL A 215 7.86 -32.07 -5.57
#